data_AF-A0A0D6L389-F1
#
_entry.id   AF-A0A0D6L389-F1
#
_cell.length_a   1.000
_cell.length_b   1.000
_cell.length_c   1.000
_cell.angle_alpha   90.00
_cell.angle_beta   90.00
_cell.angle_gamma   90.00
#
_symmetry.space_group_name_H-M   'P 1'
#
loop_
_entity.id
_entity.type
_entity.pdbx_description
1 polymer ?
#
loop_
_entity_poly.entity_id
_entity_poly.type
_entity_poly.pdbx_seq_one_letter_code
_entity_poly.pdbx_strand_id
1 'polypeptide(L)'
;MSLNSEVFYDGTLVCGTPPERCMAVLMQMPNPSIQVAFIDVPSEAIQSVTSSYRNEAEAQIVHVLVRNLLIKGFHSREIMVIYLYKDQKLLRGQLLNPLGVSAGSLSCLRRLPIWENMITWCESHNLVVPMDFFNDVA
;
A
#
# COMPACT_ATOMS: atom_id res chain seq x y z
N MET A 1 -6.69 3.94 -12.78
CA MET A 1 -8.06 3.40 -12.71
C MET A 1 -8.24 2.08 -13.45
N SER A 2 -7.31 1.68 -14.33
CA SER A 2 -7.36 0.46 -15.15
C SER A 2 -7.64 -0.82 -14.35
N LEU A 3 -6.86 -1.12 -13.31
CA LEU A 3 -7.06 -2.30 -12.47
C LEU A 3 -8.50 -2.44 -11.96
N ASN A 4 -9.04 -1.36 -11.38
CA ASN A 4 -10.40 -1.40 -10.85
C ASN A 4 -11.43 -1.55 -11.97
N SER A 5 -11.22 -0.87 -13.09
CA SER A 5 -12.11 -0.94 -14.26
C SER A 5 -12.22 -2.36 -14.80
N GLU A 6 -11.08 -3.02 -15.02
CA GLU A 6 -11.00 -4.38 -15.57
C GLU A 6 -11.56 -5.43 -14.61
N VAL A 7 -11.27 -5.32 -13.31
CA VAL A 7 -11.65 -6.34 -12.32
C VAL A 7 -13.10 -6.21 -11.85
N PHE A 8 -13.65 -4.99 -11.75
CA PHE A 8 -14.93 -4.76 -11.08
C PHE A 8 -16.02 -4.12 -11.95
N TYR A 9 -15.66 -3.54 -13.11
CA TYR A 9 -16.57 -2.73 -13.92
C TYR A 9 -16.51 -3.10 -15.42
N ASP A 10 -16.07 -4.31 -15.76
CA ASP A 10 -16.00 -4.82 -17.14
C ASP A 10 -15.27 -3.86 -18.12
N GLY A 11 -14.25 -3.15 -17.63
CA GLY A 11 -13.47 -2.21 -18.42
C GLY A 11 -14.20 -0.90 -18.77
N THR A 12 -15.39 -0.65 -18.23
CA THR A 12 -16.23 0.51 -18.60
C THR A 12 -15.91 1.78 -17.83
N LEU A 13 -15.12 1.71 -16.76
CA LEU A 13 -14.80 2.85 -15.91
C LEU A 13 -13.77 3.76 -16.58
N VAL A 14 -14.15 5.03 -16.81
CA VAL A 14 -13.32 6.06 -17.44
C VAL A 14 -12.79 7.05 -16.40
N CYS A 15 -11.50 7.39 -16.48
CA CYS A 15 -10.91 8.43 -15.65
C CYS A 15 -11.16 9.81 -16.26
N GLY A 16 -11.98 10.64 -15.61
CA GLY A 16 -12.22 12.03 -16.04
C GLY A 16 -11.10 13.01 -15.69
N THR A 17 -10.12 12.60 -14.88
CA THR A 17 -9.01 13.45 -14.46
C THR A 17 -7.84 13.32 -15.44
N PRO A 18 -7.34 14.44 -16.00
CA PRO A 18 -6.17 14.45 -16.88
C PRO A 18 -4.89 13.97 -16.17
N PRO A 19 -3.96 13.30 -16.87
CA PRO A 19 -2.71 12.80 -16.29
C PRO A 19 -1.86 13.89 -15.63
N GLU A 20 -1.88 15.14 -16.14
CA GLU A 20 -1.06 16.24 -15.60
C GLU A 20 -1.48 16.68 -14.19
N ARG A 21 -2.67 16.27 -13.74
CA ARG A 21 -3.18 16.52 -12.38
C ARG A 21 -2.86 15.40 -11.39
N CYS A 22 -2.17 14.33 -11.83
CA CYS A 22 -1.77 13.24 -10.95
C CYS A 22 -0.50 13.62 -10.18
N MET A 23 -0.62 13.84 -8.87
CA MET A 23 0.41 14.49 -8.03
C MET A 23 1.66 13.65 -7.70
N ALA A 24 1.77 12.36 -8.07
CA ALA A 24 2.90 11.54 -7.62
C ALA A 24 4.14 11.57 -8.54
N VAL A 25 4.61 12.77 -8.90
CA VAL A 25 5.88 12.99 -9.63
C VAL A 25 7.10 12.98 -8.69
N LEU A 26 6.90 12.83 -7.38
CA LEU A 26 7.93 13.08 -6.36
C LEU A 26 8.68 11.83 -5.86
N MET A 27 8.35 10.63 -6.33
CA MET A 27 9.05 9.39 -5.95
C MET A 27 9.44 8.57 -7.17
N GLN A 28 10.60 7.91 -7.09
CA GLN A 28 10.99 6.89 -8.04
C GLN A 28 10.06 5.68 -7.86
N MET A 29 9.30 5.36 -8.90
CA MET A 29 8.36 4.23 -8.93
C MET A 29 8.94 3.11 -9.79
N PRO A 30 8.59 1.83 -9.51
CA PRO A 30 9.05 0.71 -10.33
C PRO A 30 8.60 0.81 -11.78
N ASN A 31 7.37 1.28 -11.97
CA ASN A 31 6.87 1.67 -13.27
C ASN A 31 6.71 3.20 -13.31
N PRO A 32 7.51 3.93 -14.12
CA PRO A 32 7.41 5.39 -14.23
C PRO A 32 6.06 5.90 -14.72
N SER A 33 5.28 5.06 -15.42
CA SER A 33 3.96 5.40 -15.96
C SER A 33 2.82 5.07 -15.00
N ILE A 34 3.05 4.27 -13.95
CA ILE A 34 2.02 3.81 -13.01
C ILE A 34 2.49 4.06 -11.58
N GLN A 35 1.78 4.94 -10.87
CA GLN A 35 2.09 5.35 -9.50
C GLN A 35 1.53 4.35 -8.46
N VAL A 36 1.83 3.06 -8.66
CA VAL A 36 1.44 1.96 -7.77
C VAL A 36 2.65 1.03 -7.63
N ALA A 37 2.91 0.56 -6.43
CA ALA A 37 3.90 -0.48 -6.17
C ALA A 37 3.26 -1.56 -5.31
N PHE A 38 3.52 -2.81 -5.66
CA PHE A 38 3.20 -3.97 -4.85
C PHE A 38 4.51 -4.47 -4.25
N ILE A 39 4.69 -4.24 -2.95
CA ILE A 39 5.95 -4.58 -2.28
C ILE A 39 5.81 -5.99 -1.73
N ASP A 40 6.60 -6.91 -2.27
CA ASP A 40 6.67 -8.27 -1.75
C ASP A 40 7.50 -8.28 -0.46
N VAL A 41 6.89 -8.82 0.60
CA VAL A 41 7.46 -8.88 1.94
C VAL A 41 7.55 -10.35 2.32
N PRO A 42 8.76 -10.95 2.31
CA PRO A 42 8.93 -12.37 2.60
C PRO A 42 8.81 -12.63 4.12
N SER A 43 7.59 -12.56 4.63
CA SER A 43 7.24 -12.87 6.02
C SER A 43 5.81 -13.40 6.13
N GLU A 44 5.54 -14.14 7.20
CA GLU A 44 4.21 -14.66 7.48
C GLU A 44 3.48 -13.85 8.55
N ALA A 45 2.16 -13.73 8.38
CA ALA A 45 1.31 -13.11 9.39
C ALA A 45 1.13 -14.06 10.59
N ILE A 46 1.42 -13.55 11.79
CA ILE A 46 1.23 -14.27 13.04
C ILE A 46 -0.18 -13.99 13.55
N GLN A 47 -0.90 -15.05 13.95
CA GLN A 47 -2.18 -14.89 14.61
C GLN A 47 -1.97 -14.45 16.07
N SER A 48 -2.61 -13.34 16.44
CA SER A 48 -2.60 -12.83 17.80
C SER A 48 -3.54 -13.62 18.72
N VAL A 49 -3.38 -13.41 20.04
CA VAL A 49 -4.25 -13.95 21.10
C VAL A 49 -5.73 -13.56 20.91
N THR A 50 -6.00 -12.46 20.20
CA THR A 50 -7.35 -11.96 19.89
C THR A 50 -8.00 -12.66 18.69
N SER A 51 -7.34 -13.66 18.09
CA SER A 51 -7.69 -14.27 16.80
C SER A 51 -7.57 -13.32 15.59
N SER A 52 -7.07 -12.10 15.76
CA SER A 52 -6.65 -11.22 14.66
C SER A 52 -5.24 -11.59 14.17
N TYR A 53 -4.72 -10.88 13.17
CA TYR A 53 -3.41 -11.17 12.59
C TYR A 53 -2.55 -9.91 12.58
N ARG A 54 -1.23 -10.13 12.67
CA ARG A 54 -0.22 -9.08 12.56
C ARG A 54 1.00 -9.60 11.80
N ASN A 55 1.68 -8.71 11.11
CA ASN A 55 2.92 -8.97 10.40
C ASN A 55 3.90 -7.83 10.73
N GLU A 56 4.91 -8.15 11.55
CA GLU A 56 5.88 -7.16 12.02
C GLU A 56 6.77 -6.64 10.90
N ALA A 57 7.11 -7.46 9.90
CA ALA A 57 7.93 -7.03 8.77
C ALA A 57 7.19 -6.02 7.87
N GLU A 58 5.92 -6.30 7.52
CA GLU A 58 5.05 -5.32 6.85
C GLU A 58 4.88 -4.04 7.71
N ALA A 59 4.76 -4.23 9.03
CA ALA A 59 4.69 -3.15 10.01
C ALA A 59 6.02 -2.43 10.25
N GLN A 60 7.12 -2.87 9.66
CA GLN A 60 8.36 -2.10 9.59
C GLN A 60 8.46 -1.37 8.25
N ILE A 61 8.16 -2.04 7.15
CA ILE A 61 8.28 -1.48 5.78
C ILE A 61 7.43 -0.24 5.61
N VAL A 62 6.14 -0.29 5.93
CA VAL A 62 5.28 0.90 5.81
C VAL A 62 5.71 2.07 6.71
N HIS A 63 6.53 1.87 7.75
CA HIS A 63 7.03 2.93 8.63
C HIS A 63 8.17 3.64 7.91
N VAL A 64 9.05 2.86 7.28
CA VAL A 64 10.07 3.38 6.35
C VAL A 64 9.41 4.14 5.21
N LEU A 65 8.36 3.60 4.57
CA LEU A 65 7.67 4.28 3.47
C LEU A 65 7.02 5.60 3.91
N VAL A 66 6.29 5.60 5.03
CA VAL A 66 5.68 6.82 5.57
C VAL A 66 6.76 7.85 5.91
N ARG A 67 7.85 7.43 6.54
CA ARG A 67 8.97 8.32 6.86
C ARG A 67 9.59 8.91 5.58
N ASN A 68 9.77 8.10 4.54
CA ASN A 68 10.31 8.56 3.27
C ASN A 68 9.39 9.59 2.60
N LEU A 69 8.07 9.36 2.62
CA LEU A 69 7.08 10.34 2.13
C LEU A 69 7.17 11.67 2.89
N LEU A 70 7.26 11.63 4.23
CA LEU A 70 7.41 12.83 5.05
C LEU A 70 8.72 13.58 4.73
N ILE A 71 9.83 12.86 4.55
CA ILE A 71 11.13 13.46 4.16
C ILE A 71 11.05 14.12 2.77
N LYS A 72 10.28 13.55 1.84
CA LYS A 72 10.04 14.14 0.50
C LYS A 72 9.04 15.29 0.51
N GLY A 73 8.54 15.70 1.67
CA GLY A 73 7.72 16.92 1.85
C GLY A 73 6.21 16.69 1.85
N PHE A 74 5.73 15.44 1.80
CA PHE A 74 4.31 15.16 1.96
C PHE A 74 3.87 15.46 3.39
N HIS A 75 2.72 16.11 3.55
CA HIS A 75 2.16 16.36 4.87
C HIS A 75 1.47 15.10 5.38
N SER A 76 1.55 14.82 6.69
CA SER A 76 0.92 13.66 7.32
C SER A 76 -0.57 13.49 7.00
N ARG A 77 -1.33 14.58 6.93
CA ARG A 77 -2.74 14.64 6.49
C ARG A 77 -3.01 14.13 5.07
N GLU A 78 -2.00 14.07 4.22
CA GLU A 78 -2.07 13.56 2.84
C GLU A 78 -1.74 12.07 2.76
N ILE A 79 -1.31 11.47 3.88
CA ILE A 79 -0.89 10.08 3.97
C ILE A 79 -1.92 9.32 4.82
N MET A 80 -2.44 8.22 4.27
CA MET A 80 -3.34 7.31 4.98
C MET A 80 -2.77 5.90 4.90
N VAL A 81 -2.68 5.23 6.05
CA VAL A 81 -2.32 3.81 6.10
C VAL A 81 -3.56 2.99 6.44
N ILE A 82 -3.83 1.98 5.61
CA ILE A 82 -4.99 1.10 5.79
C ILE A 82 -4.48 -0.28 6.17
N TYR A 83 -5.04 -0.84 7.24
CA TYR A 83 -4.82 -2.22 7.65
C TYR A 83 -6.12 -3.02 7.52
N LEU A 84 -6.04 -4.32 7.27
CA LEU A 84 -7.24 -5.16 7.25
C LEU A 84 -7.51 -5.81 8.62
N TYR A 85 -6.47 -5.98 9.43
CA TYR A 85 -6.55 -6.60 10.75
C TYR A 85 -6.45 -5.58 11.88
N LYS A 86 -7.33 -5.73 12.86
CA LYS A 86 -7.36 -4.90 14.07
C LYS A 86 -6.02 -4.91 14.80
N ASP A 87 -5.37 -6.07 14.91
CA ASP A 87 -4.12 -6.17 15.65
C ASP A 87 -2.92 -5.64 14.87
N GLN A 88 -2.95 -5.69 13.54
CA GLN A 88 -1.99 -4.98 12.70
C GLN A 88 -2.11 -3.45 12.88
N LYS A 89 -3.34 -2.93 13.00
CA LYS A 89 -3.58 -1.53 13.34
C LYS A 89 -3.07 -1.18 14.74
N LEU A 90 -3.32 -2.03 15.74
CA LEU A 90 -2.88 -1.81 17.13
C LEU A 90 -1.36 -1.86 17.27
N LEU A 91 -0.70 -2.84 16.64
CA LEU A 91 0.76 -3.00 16.62
C LEU A 91 1.45 -1.69 16.24
N ARG A 92 0.81 -0.89 15.38
CA ARG A 92 1.45 0.29 14.80
C ARG A 92 0.81 1.63 15.10
N GLY A 93 -0.40 1.68 15.67
CA GLY A 93 -0.93 2.91 16.24
C GLY A 93 0.10 3.56 17.18
N GLN A 94 0.84 2.75 17.93
CA GLN A 94 1.91 3.24 18.82
C GLN A 94 3.13 3.86 18.08
N LEU A 95 3.43 3.42 16.85
CA LEU A 95 4.60 3.85 16.08
C LEU A 95 4.29 4.96 15.04
N LEU A 96 3.06 4.99 14.50
CA LEU A 96 2.63 6.00 13.51
C LEU A 96 1.93 7.22 14.13
N ASN A 97 1.35 7.09 15.33
CA ASN A 97 0.75 8.24 16.01
C ASN A 97 1.73 9.42 16.21
N PRO A 98 3.02 9.21 16.55
CA PRO A 98 3.99 10.30 16.62
C PRO A 98 4.23 11.01 15.28
N LEU A 99 3.94 10.36 14.15
CA LEU A 99 4.08 10.92 12.80
C LEU A 99 2.81 11.64 12.33
N GLY A 100 1.74 11.66 13.13
CA GLY A 100 0.48 12.34 12.82
C GLY A 100 -0.30 11.71 11.66
N VAL A 101 -0.02 10.45 11.30
CA VAL A 101 -0.65 9.73 10.19
C VAL A 101 -1.87 8.96 10.66
N SER A 102 -2.98 9.06 9.93
CA SER A 102 -4.22 8.34 10.25
C SER A 102 -4.14 6.86 9.84
N ALA A 103 -4.74 5.98 10.66
CA ALA A 103 -4.80 4.54 10.44
C ALA A 103 -6.25 4.02 10.41
N GLY A 104 -6.66 3.45 9.27
CA GLY A 104 -7.99 2.86 9.05
C GLY A 104 -7.99 1.33 9.14
N SER A 105 -9.17 0.73 9.37
CA SER A 105 -9.37 -0.72 9.25
C SER A 105 -10.46 -1.03 8.23
N LEU A 106 -10.17 -1.84 7.22
CA LEU A 106 -11.18 -2.48 6.36
C LEU A 106 -11.28 -3.94 6.78
N SER A 107 -12.22 -4.25 7.67
CA SER A 107 -12.50 -5.64 8.02
C SER A 107 -13.05 -6.39 6.80
N CYS A 108 -12.78 -7.70 6.74
CA CYS A 108 -13.28 -8.73 5.80
C CYS A 108 -12.73 -8.77 4.35
N LEU A 109 -11.48 -9.20 4.17
CA LEU A 109 -11.04 -9.84 2.91
C LEU A 109 -10.07 -11.00 3.20
N ARG A 110 -10.57 -12.23 3.28
CA ARG A 110 -9.74 -13.44 3.24
C ARG A 110 -10.37 -14.51 2.34
N ARG A 111 -9.54 -15.02 1.42
CA ARG A 111 -9.80 -16.12 0.46
C ARG A 111 -10.61 -15.78 -0.79
N LEU A 112 -10.29 -14.68 -1.47
CA LEU A 112 -10.98 -14.30 -2.71
C LEU A 112 -10.02 -14.35 -3.92
N PRO A 113 -10.42 -14.97 -5.04
CA PRO A 113 -9.72 -14.95 -6.33
C PRO A 113 -9.33 -13.55 -6.82
N ILE A 114 -9.96 -12.53 -6.24
CA ILE A 114 -9.72 -11.14 -6.55
C ILE A 114 -8.29 -10.68 -6.25
N TRP A 115 -7.66 -11.23 -5.22
CA TRP A 115 -6.27 -10.89 -4.89
C TRP A 115 -5.29 -11.50 -5.90
N GLU A 116 -5.59 -12.69 -6.43
CA GLU A 116 -4.81 -13.32 -7.50
C GLU A 116 -4.85 -12.47 -8.78
N ASN A 117 -6.04 -12.01 -9.17
CA ASN A 117 -6.21 -11.12 -10.32
C ASN A 117 -5.47 -9.79 -10.12
N MET A 118 -5.48 -9.24 -8.90
CA MET A 118 -4.72 -8.03 -8.58
C MET A 118 -3.20 -8.24 -8.67
N ILE A 119 -2.68 -9.35 -8.13
CA ILE A 119 -1.24 -9.67 -8.19
C ILE A 119 -0.80 -9.89 -9.64
N THR A 120 -1.53 -10.71 -10.39
CA THR A 120 -1.24 -10.98 -11.81
C THR A 120 -1.22 -9.68 -12.63
N TRP A 121 -2.17 -8.78 -12.36
CA TRP A 121 -2.20 -7.47 -13.01
C TRP A 121 -1.00 -6.61 -12.61
N CYS A 122 -0.59 -6.61 -11.33
CA CYS A 122 0.60 -5.92 -10.87
C CYS A 122 1.88 -6.46 -11.53
N GLU A 123 2.00 -7.78 -11.67
CA GLU A 123 3.12 -8.45 -12.35
C GLU A 123 3.18 -8.06 -13.82
N SER A 124 2.06 -8.13 -14.55
CA SER A 124 2.01 -7.79 -15.97
C SER A 124 2.36 -6.32 -16.27
N HIS A 125 2.26 -5.45 -15.26
CA HIS A 125 2.57 -4.03 -15.35
C HIS A 125 3.90 -3.64 -14.67
N ASN A 126 4.75 -4.60 -14.27
CA ASN A 126 6.04 -4.38 -13.61
C ASN A 126 5.91 -3.52 -12.33
N LEU A 127 4.90 -3.79 -11.50
CA LEU A 127 4.65 -3.05 -10.26
C LEU A 127 5.15 -3.80 -9.01
N VAL A 128 5.47 -5.09 -9.15
CA VAL A 128 5.95 -5.92 -8.05
C VAL A 128 7.43 -5.67 -7.81
N VAL A 129 7.79 -5.31 -6.58
CA VAL A 129 9.19 -5.04 -6.17
C VAL A 129 9.53 -5.68 -4.85
N PRO A 130 10.81 -6.03 -4.63
CA PRO A 130 11.27 -6.47 -3.32
C PRO A 130 11.25 -5.32 -2.31
N MET A 131 11.24 -5.67 -1.02
CA MET A 131 11.15 -4.73 0.09
C MET A 131 12.23 -3.64 0.12
N ASP A 132 13.39 -3.87 -0.48
CA ASP A 132 14.54 -2.98 -0.48
C ASP A 132 14.51 -1.89 -1.56
N PHE A 133 13.60 -1.97 -2.52
CA PHE A 133 13.48 -1.01 -3.63
C PHE A 133 13.38 0.46 -3.17
N PHE A 134 12.72 0.73 -2.05
CA PHE A 134 12.54 2.10 -1.53
C PHE A 134 13.57 2.52 -0.47
N ASN A 135 14.57 1.70 -0.17
CA ASN A 135 15.59 2.02 0.83
C ASN A 135 16.66 2.99 0.31
N ASP A 136 16.93 3.00 -1.00
CA ASP A 136 18.02 3.78 -1.63
C ASP A 136 17.64 5.23 -2.00
N VAL A 137 16.43 5.69 -1.65
CA VAL A 137 15.92 7.03 -2.03
C VAL A 137 16.10 8.07 -0.90
N ALA A 138 16.87 7.70 0.14
CA ALA A 138 17.21 8.52 1.30
C ALA A 138 18.23 9.62 0.97
#